data_AF-A0ABC8IPK6-F1
#
_entry.id   AF-A0ABC8IPK6-F1
#
_cell.length_a   1.000
_cell.length_b   1.000
_cell.length_c   1.000
_cell.angle_alpha   90.00
_cell.angle_beta   90.00
_cell.angle_gamma   90.00
#
_symmetry.space_group_name_H-M   'P 1'
#
loop_
_entity.id
_entity.type
_entity.pdbx_description
1 polymer ?
#
loop_
_entity_poly.entity_id
_entity_poly.type
_entity_poly.pdbx_seq_one_letter_code
_entity_poly.pdbx_strand_id
1 'polypeptide(L)'
;MAAHQFHGSMLQEAYTSGMNDRTNHYRRILNMYMRFHEAIVAKYKAEVEVYRIAGKLELFEELFNNSVMNHVKDKLKKELALAHARLSDVKVPNID
;
A
#
# COMPACT_ATOMS: atom_id res chain seq x y z
N MET A 1 -36.55 -22.51 40.79
CA MET A 1 -36.72 -22.08 39.38
C MET A 1 -35.75 -20.96 38.93
N ALA A 2 -34.83 -20.46 39.77
CA ALA A 2 -33.90 -19.38 39.38
C ALA A 2 -32.65 -19.84 38.59
N ALA A 3 -32.16 -21.07 38.81
CA ALA A 3 -30.92 -21.55 38.20
C ALA A 3 -31.02 -21.76 36.66
N HIS A 4 -32.19 -22.15 36.16
CA HIS A 4 -32.41 -22.41 34.74
C HIS A 4 -32.42 -21.13 33.88
N GLN A 5 -32.93 -20.02 34.42
CA GLN A 5 -32.92 -18.72 33.72
C GLN A 5 -31.52 -18.10 33.69
N PHE A 6 -30.74 -18.24 34.77
CA PHE A 6 -29.35 -17.78 34.84
C PHE A 6 -28.39 -18.56 33.93
N HIS A 7 -28.59 -19.87 33.77
CA HIS A 7 -27.79 -20.67 32.82
C HIS A 7 -28.15 -20.36 31.36
N GLY A 8 -29.42 -20.09 31.06
CA GLY A 8 -29.85 -19.66 29.72
C GLY A 8 -29.25 -18.31 29.31
N SER A 9 -29.23 -17.33 30.23
CA SER A 9 -28.62 -16.02 29.97
C SER A 9 -27.10 -16.10 29.82
N MET A 10 -26.42 -16.89 30.67
CA MET A 10 -24.96 -17.08 30.60
C MET A 10 -24.52 -17.78 29.30
N LEU A 11 -25.28 -18.79 28.83
CA LEU A 11 -25.01 -19.45 27.54
C LEU A 11 -25.21 -18.49 26.36
N GLN A 12 -26.25 -17.66 26.39
CA GLN A 12 -26.53 -16.67 25.35
C GLN A 12 -25.46 -15.57 25.30
N GLU A 13 -24.99 -15.12 26.45
CA GLU A 13 -23.88 -14.16 26.57
C GLU A 13 -22.57 -14.75 26.04
N ALA A 14 -22.23 -15.98 26.43
CA ALA A 14 -21.03 -16.67 25.93
C ALA A 14 -21.07 -16.88 24.41
N TYR A 15 -22.22 -17.27 23.86
CA TYR A 15 -22.40 -17.41 22.42
C TYR A 15 -22.23 -16.07 21.69
N THR A 16 -22.83 -15.00 22.20
CA THR A 16 -22.74 -13.66 21.64
C THR A 16 -21.32 -13.13 21.68
N SER A 17 -20.62 -13.32 22.80
CA SER A 17 -19.20 -12.96 22.93
C SER A 17 -18.35 -13.70 21.91
N GLY A 18 -18.52 -15.03 21.77
CA GLY A 18 -17.78 -15.82 20.80
C GLY A 18 -18.08 -15.46 19.34
N MET A 19 -19.29 -14.97 19.04
CA MET A 19 -19.61 -14.40 17.72
C MET A 19 -18.87 -13.08 17.50
N ASN A 20 -18.91 -12.16 18.47
CA ASN A 20 -18.23 -10.89 18.40
C ASN A 20 -16.72 -11.06 18.26
N ASP A 21 -16.12 -11.99 19.01
CA ASP A 21 -14.68 -12.27 18.94
C ASP A 21 -14.26 -12.79 17.57
N ARG A 22 -15.05 -13.71 16.99
CA ARG A 22 -14.83 -14.18 15.61
C ARG A 22 -14.96 -13.06 14.59
N THR A 23 -16.02 -12.25 14.67
CA THR A 23 -16.20 -11.11 13.78
C THR A 23 -15.04 -10.12 13.90
N ASN A 24 -14.58 -9.82 15.12
CA ASN A 24 -13.45 -8.94 15.36
C ASN A 24 -12.14 -9.52 14.83
N HIS A 25 -11.92 -10.83 14.98
CA HIS A 25 -10.78 -11.53 14.40
C HIS A 25 -10.73 -11.38 12.88
N TYR A 26 -11.82 -11.71 12.17
CA TYR A 26 -11.85 -11.56 10.72
C TYR A 26 -11.77 -10.09 10.27
N ARG A 27 -12.38 -9.15 11.00
CA ARG A 27 -12.25 -7.72 10.71
C ARG A 27 -10.79 -7.26 10.79
N ARG A 28 -10.01 -7.74 11.77
CA ARG A 28 -8.58 -7.43 11.88
C ARG A 28 -7.80 -7.97 10.68
N ILE A 29 -8.07 -9.21 10.27
CA ILE A 29 -7.45 -9.84 9.10
C ILE A 29 -7.76 -9.03 7.83
N LEU A 30 -9.03 -8.70 7.60
CA LEU A 30 -9.44 -7.91 6.43
C LEU A 30 -8.78 -6.52 6.41
N ASN A 31 -8.69 -5.84 7.55
CA ASN A 31 -8.01 -4.56 7.65
C ASN A 31 -6.52 -4.67 7.32
N MET A 32 -5.87 -5.76 7.72
CA MET A 32 -4.47 -6.02 7.39
C MET A 32 -4.28 -6.20 5.88
N TYR A 33 -5.11 -7.03 5.24
CA TYR A 33 -5.07 -7.22 3.78
C TYR A 33 -5.37 -5.93 3.01
N MET A 34 -6.32 -5.12 3.48
CA MET A 34 -6.64 -3.83 2.86
C MET A 34 -5.43 -2.89 2.88
N ARG A 35 -4.75 -2.75 4.03
CA ARG A 35 -3.54 -1.93 4.16
C ARG A 35 -2.40 -2.42 3.28
N PHE A 36 -2.24 -3.74 3.17
CA PHE A 36 -1.24 -4.33 2.29
C PHE A 36 -1.54 -4.06 0.81
N HIS A 37 -2.80 -4.20 0.40
CA HIS A 37 -3.21 -3.88 -0.96
C HIS A 37 -2.96 -2.40 -1.28
N GLU A 38 -3.34 -1.49 -0.38
CA GLU A 38 -3.07 -0.05 -0.53
C GLU A 38 -1.57 0.24 -0.66
N ALA A 39 -0.73 -0.42 0.13
CA ALA A 39 0.72 -0.27 0.07
C ALA A 39 1.31 -0.79 -1.25
N ILE A 40 0.82 -1.93 -1.77
CA ILE A 40 1.21 -2.44 -3.10
C ILE A 40 0.83 -1.43 -4.18
N VAL A 41 -0.39 -0.91 -4.15
CA VAL A 41 -0.87 0.07 -5.13
C VAL A 41 -0.03 1.34 -5.08
N ALA A 42 0.34 1.81 -3.87
CA ALA A 42 1.23 2.95 -3.71
C ALA A 42 2.62 2.69 -4.30
N LYS A 43 3.19 1.50 -4.05
CA LYS A 43 4.49 1.11 -4.59
C LYS A 43 4.47 1.08 -6.11
N TYR A 44 3.46 0.43 -6.69
CA TYR A 44 3.29 0.36 -8.13
C TYR A 44 3.18 1.74 -8.79
N LYS A 45 2.41 2.67 -8.18
CA LYS A 45 2.31 4.05 -8.68
C LYS A 45 3.67 4.76 -8.68
N ALA A 46 4.48 4.57 -7.64
CA ALA A 46 5.82 5.15 -7.56
C ALA A 46 6.77 4.52 -8.60
N GLU A 47 6.70 3.21 -8.83
CA GLU A 47 7.45 2.53 -9.89
C GLU A 47 7.10 3.07 -11.28
N VAL A 48 5.80 3.24 -11.58
CA VAL A 48 5.34 3.82 -12.84
C VAL A 48 5.87 5.25 -13.05
N GLU A 49 5.94 6.07 -12.00
CA GLU A 49 6.53 7.41 -12.08
C GLU A 49 8.00 7.36 -12.49
N VAL A 50 8.79 6.48 -11.85
CA VAL A 50 10.20 6.23 -12.16
C VAL A 50 10.36 5.81 -13.62
N TYR A 51 9.62 4.77 -14.06
CA TYR A 51 9.72 4.27 -15.43
C TYR A 51 9.34 5.32 -16.48
N ARG A 52 8.31 6.13 -16.20
CA ARG A 52 7.90 7.21 -17.10
C ARG A 52 8.98 8.28 -17.26
N ILE A 53 9.69 8.65 -16.19
CA ILE A 53 10.76 9.65 -16.26
C ILE A 53 12.01 9.04 -16.92
N ALA A 54 12.35 7.79 -16.60
CA ALA A 54 13.44 7.07 -17.23
C ALA A 54 13.24 6.94 -18.74
N GLY A 55 12.05 6.52 -19.19
CA GLY A 55 11.74 6.44 -20.63
C GLY A 55 11.77 7.80 -21.33
N LYS A 56 11.40 8.89 -20.64
CA LYS A 56 11.59 10.25 -21.19
C LYS A 56 13.06 10.60 -21.37
N LEU A 57 13.93 10.20 -20.45
CA LEU A 57 15.38 10.42 -20.56
C LEU A 57 15.98 9.61 -21.70
N GLU A 58 15.56 8.35 -21.86
CA GLU A 58 15.98 7.48 -22.96
C GLU A 58 15.58 8.08 -24.32
N LEU A 59 14.30 8.44 -24.49
CA LEU A 59 13.84 9.15 -25.70
C LEU A 59 14.59 10.46 -25.94
N PHE A 60 14.97 11.15 -24.86
CA PHE A 60 15.74 12.37 -24.98
C PHE A 60 17.15 12.10 -25.54
N GLU A 61 17.80 11.03 -25.08
CA GLU A 61 19.12 10.61 -25.57
C GLU A 61 19.08 10.11 -27.01
N GLU A 62 18.00 9.44 -27.40
CA GLU A 62 17.83 8.93 -28.77
C GLU A 62 17.50 10.04 -29.78
N LEU A 63 16.62 10.99 -29.39
CA LEU A 63 16.03 11.94 -30.33
C LEU A 63 16.67 13.34 -30.29
N PHE A 64 17.32 13.72 -29.19
CA PHE A 64 17.83 15.08 -28.99
C PHE A 64 19.30 15.09 -28.57
N ASN A 65 20.18 15.34 -29.53
CA ASN A 65 21.64 15.43 -29.31
C ASN A 65 22.19 16.87 -29.25
N ASN A 66 21.31 17.88 -29.15
CA ASN A 66 21.75 19.27 -29.12
C ASN A 66 22.01 19.76 -27.68
N SER A 67 23.02 20.62 -27.53
CA SER A 67 23.38 21.22 -26.25
C SER A 67 22.33 22.19 -25.69
N VAL A 68 21.43 22.69 -26.56
CA VAL A 68 20.41 23.68 -26.21
C VAL A 68 19.40 23.11 -25.21
N MET A 69 19.11 21.82 -25.29
CA MET A 69 18.13 21.17 -24.41
C MET A 69 18.74 20.49 -23.17
N ASN A 70 20.05 20.61 -22.92
CA ASN A 70 20.73 20.01 -21.76
C ASN A 70 20.05 20.34 -20.41
N HIS A 71 19.52 21.55 -20.27
CA HIS A 71 18.79 21.97 -19.07
C HIS A 71 17.55 21.12 -18.79
N VAL A 72 16.84 20.65 -19.83
CA VAL A 72 15.70 19.74 -19.71
C VAL A 72 16.17 18.36 -19.28
N LYS A 73 17.26 17.86 -19.88
CA LYS A 73 17.88 16.59 -19.51
C LYS A 73 18.29 16.58 -18.03
N ASP A 74 18.95 17.64 -17.58
CA ASP A 74 19.38 17.77 -16.18
C ASP A 74 18.20 17.86 -15.22
N LYS A 75 17.11 18.54 -15.62
CA LYS A 75 15.87 18.56 -14.85
C LYS A 75 15.28 17.15 -14.73
N LEU A 76 15.17 16.40 -15.84
CA LEU A 76 14.66 15.03 -15.82
C LEU A 76 15.52 14.09 -14.97
N LYS A 77 16.84 14.23 -14.99
CA LYS A 77 17.75 13.46 -14.11
C LYS A 77 17.48 13.73 -12.63
N LYS A 78 17.27 14.99 -12.25
CA LYS A 78 16.92 15.37 -10.88
C LYS A 78 15.54 14.82 -10.49
N GLU A 79 14.56 14.93 -11.38
CA GLU A 79 13.23 14.36 -11.16
C GLU A 79 13.28 12.84 -11.00
N LEU A 80 14.10 12.15 -11.80
CA LEU A 80 14.31 10.71 -11.68
C LEU A 80 14.90 10.33 -10.32
N ALA A 81 15.93 11.05 -9.85
CA ALA A 81 16.52 10.83 -8.54
C ALA A 81 15.50 11.04 -7.41
N LEU A 82 14.66 12.07 -7.50
CA LEU A 82 13.58 12.30 -6.53
C LEU A 82 12.51 11.19 -6.59
N ALA A 83 12.14 10.71 -7.78
CA ALA A 83 11.19 9.61 -7.92
C ALA A 83 11.73 8.30 -7.32
N HIS A 84 13.02 8.01 -7.50
CA HIS A 84 13.66 6.87 -6.85
C HIS A 84 13.67 6.99 -5.32
N ALA A 85 13.96 8.18 -4.79
CA ALA A 85 13.89 8.42 -3.34
C ALA A 85 12.47 8.16 -2.81
N ARG A 86 11.45 8.71 -3.46
CA ARG A 86 10.03 8.46 -3.09
C ARG A 86 9.67 6.99 -3.15
N LEU A 87 10.11 6.26 -4.18
CA LEU A 87 9.88 4.83 -4.31
C LEU A 87 10.54 4.04 -3.15
N SER A 88 11.75 4.41 -2.76
CA SER A 88 12.46 3.78 -1.63
C SER A 88 11.75 3.99 -0.29
N ASP A 89 11.05 5.11 -0.15
CA ASP A 89 10.27 5.44 1.04
C ASP A 89 8.94 4.67 1.13
N VAL A 90 8.43 4.11 0.02
CA VAL A 90 7.20 3.30 0.05
C VAL A 90 7.44 1.98 0.78
N LYS A 91 6.80 1.82 1.95
CA LYS A 91 6.84 0.59 2.73
C LYS A 91 5.66 -0.30 2.36
N VAL A 92 5.95 -1.53 1.94
CA VAL A 92 4.95 -2.59 1.80
C VAL A 92 5.09 -3.51 3.02
N PRO A 93 4.08 -3.57 3.90
CA PRO A 93 4.14 -4.43 5.08
C PRO A 93 4.16 -5.89 4.65
N ASN A 94 4.82 -6.75 5.42
CA ASN A 94 4.67 -8.19 5.23
C ASN A 94 3.37 -8.66 5.90
N ILE A 95 2.62 -9.52 5.23
CA ILE A 95 1.52 -10.27 5.85
C ILE A 95 2.03 -11.68 6.06
N ASP A 96 2.44 -11.99 7.29
CA ASP A 96 2.70 -13.37 7.76
C ASP A 96 1.45 -13.95 8.43
#